data_AF-A0A7W8KE59-F1
#
_entry.id   AF-A0A7W8KE59-F1
#
_cell.length_a   1.000
_cell.length_b   1.000
_cell.length_c   1.000
_cell.angle_alpha   90.00
_cell.angle_beta   90.00
_cell.angle_gamma   90.00
#
_symmetry.space_group_name_H-M   'P 1'
#
loop_
_entity.id
_entity.type
_entity.pdbx_description
1 polymer ?
#
loop_
_entity_poly.entity_id
_entity_poly.type
_entity_poly.pdbx_seq_one_letter_code
_entity_poly.pdbx_strand_id
1 'polypeptide(L)'
;MSAITRPSSRDDGTTGRDDPARAATGVTPHPSWRFHDRYDLWVDWLQREHHGWTPYQSVVHRTFRSREETLLHAERFISRGEFPMQRGAKGMAGAAPVTLLRNRRDALLTAFRQAEGDGVTLIREVQFPIGEYALSVKVTCERIAGEVRATFGSAANPLRSLAGKPVKLTRLIEHPYDVLGRAEGTLELLERGVRLGGELHDFAGGVTVTGVPYQHATVAVPRGLMKKPLMYRYEVADAPA
;
A
#
# COMPACT_ATOMS: atom_id res chain seq x y z
N MET A 1 -25.91 48.80 -34.93
CA MET A 1 -25.88 48.49 -33.49
C MET A 1 -25.84 46.98 -33.36
N SER A 2 -24.67 46.41 -33.04
CA SER A 2 -24.45 44.96 -33.03
C SER A 2 -24.07 44.52 -31.63
N ALA A 3 -24.91 43.69 -31.00
CA ALA A 3 -24.64 43.09 -29.71
C ALA A 3 -23.91 41.76 -29.91
N ILE A 4 -22.68 41.70 -29.40
CA ILE A 4 -21.82 40.52 -29.33
C ILE A 4 -22.05 39.89 -27.95
N THR A 5 -22.66 38.71 -27.91
CA THR A 5 -22.83 37.95 -26.66
C THR A 5 -21.74 36.88 -26.60
N ARG A 6 -20.88 36.98 -25.58
CA ARG A 6 -19.75 36.10 -25.27
C ARG A 6 -20.24 34.72 -24.78
N PRO A 7 -19.51 33.62 -25.06
CA PRO A 7 -19.68 32.38 -24.33
C PRO A 7 -18.93 32.41 -22.99
N SER A 8 -19.61 32.02 -21.91
CA SER A 8 -19.04 31.78 -20.59
C SER A 8 -18.29 30.45 -20.59
N SER A 9 -16.96 30.50 -20.48
CA SER A 9 -16.11 29.37 -20.14
C SER A 9 -16.32 29.00 -18.67
N ARG A 10 -16.79 27.77 -18.43
CA ARG A 10 -16.82 27.13 -17.12
C ARG A 10 -15.39 26.67 -16.81
N ASP A 11 -14.70 27.42 -15.97
CA ASP A 11 -13.57 26.94 -15.18
C ASP A 11 -14.15 26.11 -14.03
N ASP A 12 -14.01 24.78 -14.09
CA ASP A 12 -14.25 23.92 -12.93
C ASP A 12 -12.89 23.61 -12.31
N GLY A 13 -12.65 24.27 -11.18
CA GLY A 13 -11.43 24.14 -10.38
C GLY A 13 -11.30 22.75 -9.77
N THR A 14 -10.37 21.96 -10.29
CA THR A 14 -9.77 20.85 -9.55
C THR A 14 -8.60 21.39 -8.72
N THR A 15 -8.92 22.11 -7.65
CA THR A 15 -7.97 22.46 -6.59
C THR A 15 -8.41 21.83 -5.28
N GLY A 16 -7.53 21.02 -4.70
CA GLY A 16 -7.56 20.71 -3.26
C GLY A 16 -8.51 19.60 -2.86
N ARG A 17 -8.18 18.35 -3.20
CA ARG A 17 -8.62 17.23 -2.37
C ARG A 17 -7.45 16.88 -1.45
N ASP A 18 -7.53 17.38 -0.23
CA ASP A 18 -6.51 17.15 0.79
C ASP A 18 -6.36 15.65 1.06
N ASP A 19 -5.19 15.14 0.70
CA ASP A 19 -4.71 13.78 0.94
C ASP A 19 -4.64 13.52 2.46
N PRO A 20 -5.32 12.53 3.04
CA PRO A 20 -5.13 12.18 4.45
C PRO A 20 -3.77 11.52 4.73
N ALA A 21 -3.06 11.06 3.69
CA ALA A 21 -1.64 10.69 3.81
C ALA A 21 -0.72 11.91 4.02
N ARG A 22 -1.19 13.14 3.73
CA ARG A 22 -0.46 14.40 3.94
C ARG A 22 -0.28 14.71 5.44
N ALA A 23 -1.17 14.21 6.29
CA ALA A 23 -1.20 14.56 7.71
C ALA A 23 -0.18 13.79 8.56
N ALA A 24 0.35 12.66 8.09
CA ALA A 24 1.11 11.75 8.97
C ALA A 24 2.63 12.01 9.03
N THR A 25 3.22 12.79 8.11
CA THR A 25 4.70 12.81 7.99
C THR A 25 5.36 14.18 7.84
N GLY A 26 4.63 15.29 7.67
CA GLY A 26 5.23 16.64 7.55
C GLY A 26 6.17 16.86 6.35
N VAL A 27 6.56 15.81 5.62
CA VAL A 27 7.39 15.85 4.43
C VAL A 27 6.49 15.97 3.21
N THR A 28 6.51 17.15 2.58
CA THR A 28 5.77 17.38 1.34
C THR A 28 6.38 16.49 0.23
N PRO A 29 5.59 15.69 -0.49
CA PRO A 29 6.09 14.83 -1.55
C PRO A 29 6.76 15.67 -2.65
N HIS A 30 7.91 15.22 -3.15
CA HIS A 30 8.59 15.90 -4.24
C HIS A 30 7.78 15.76 -5.55
N PRO A 31 7.66 16.82 -6.39
CA PRO A 31 6.84 16.77 -7.62
C PRO A 31 7.23 15.68 -8.62
N SER A 32 8.48 15.20 -8.58
CA SER A 32 8.94 14.12 -9.44
C SER A 32 8.55 12.72 -8.96
N TRP A 33 8.02 12.59 -7.73
CA TRP A 33 7.55 11.32 -7.20
C TRP A 33 6.17 11.04 -7.80
N ARG A 34 6.10 9.97 -8.59
CA ARG A 34 4.85 9.51 -9.17
C ARG A 34 4.18 8.59 -8.19
N PHE A 35 2.86 8.70 -8.08
CA PHE A 35 2.03 7.83 -7.26
C PHE A 35 0.98 7.19 -8.15
N HIS A 36 0.63 5.95 -7.85
CA HIS A 36 -0.41 5.22 -8.54
C HIS A 36 -1.31 4.58 -7.49
N ASP A 37 -2.61 4.52 -7.80
CA ASP A 37 -3.57 3.89 -6.93
C ASP A 37 -3.60 2.38 -7.20
N ARG A 38 -3.53 1.60 -6.12
CA ARG A 38 -3.70 0.15 -6.11
C ARG A 38 -5.03 -0.16 -5.46
N TYR A 39 -5.86 -0.95 -6.15
CA TYR A 39 -7.15 -1.35 -5.63
C TYR A 39 -7.13 -2.82 -5.25
N ASP A 40 -7.46 -3.14 -4.01
CA ASP A 40 -7.45 -4.52 -3.51
C ASP A 40 -8.86 -4.96 -3.13
N LEU A 41 -9.22 -6.16 -3.54
CA LEU A 41 -10.41 -6.89 -3.09
C LEU A 41 -9.97 -7.96 -2.10
N TRP A 42 -10.53 -7.88 -0.90
CA TRP A 42 -10.37 -8.86 0.16
C TRP A 42 -11.73 -9.51 0.41
N VAL A 43 -11.73 -10.83 0.47
CA VAL A 43 -12.88 -11.61 0.93
C VAL A 43 -12.37 -12.59 1.96
N ASP A 44 -12.93 -12.51 3.15
CA ASP A 44 -12.53 -13.34 4.27
C ASP A 44 -13.76 -13.91 4.97
N TRP A 45 -13.65 -15.15 5.43
CA TRP A 45 -14.50 -15.67 6.47
C TRP A 45 -14.10 -15.06 7.80
N LEU A 46 -15.08 -14.57 8.52
CA LEU A 46 -14.98 -14.18 9.91
C LEU A 46 -15.70 -15.24 10.76
N GLN A 47 -15.19 -15.52 11.95
CA GLN A 47 -15.86 -16.34 12.94
C GLN A 47 -16.39 -15.45 14.06
N ARG A 48 -17.54 -15.81 14.61
CA ARG A 48 -18.10 -15.11 15.76
C ARG A 48 -17.35 -15.53 17.01
N GLU A 49 -16.70 -14.57 17.65
CA GLU A 49 -16.06 -14.74 18.96
C GLU A 49 -16.68 -13.75 19.94
N HIS A 50 -17.23 -14.27 21.05
CA HIS A 50 -17.89 -13.48 22.11
C HIS A 50 -18.87 -12.43 21.57
N HIS A 51 -18.39 -11.19 21.37
CA HIS A 51 -19.16 -10.02 20.95
C HIS A 51 -18.73 -9.43 19.58
N GLY A 52 -17.82 -10.08 18.86
CA GLY A 52 -17.25 -9.56 17.62
C GLY A 52 -17.03 -10.62 16.54
N TRP A 53 -16.59 -10.13 15.38
CA TRP A 53 -16.17 -10.94 14.26
C TRP A 53 -14.65 -10.92 14.17
N THR A 54 -14.02 -12.09 14.18
CA THR A 54 -12.56 -12.25 14.06
C THR A 54 -12.21 -12.90 12.72
N PRO A 55 -11.12 -12.51 12.05
CA PRO A 55 -10.68 -13.16 10.83
C PRO A 55 -10.43 -14.66 11.06
N TYR A 56 -11.13 -15.50 10.29
CA TYR A 56 -11.03 -16.96 10.37
C TYR A 56 -10.24 -17.53 9.20
N GLN A 57 -10.58 -17.14 7.97
CA GLN A 57 -9.93 -17.68 6.77
C GLN A 57 -10.06 -16.75 5.58
N SER A 58 -8.96 -16.53 4.85
CA SER A 58 -9.04 -15.80 3.58
C SER A 58 -9.61 -16.65 2.45
N VAL A 59 -10.54 -16.05 1.70
CA VAL A 59 -11.24 -16.67 0.57
C VAL A 59 -10.62 -16.21 -0.74
N VAL A 60 -10.44 -14.91 -0.91
CA VAL A 60 -9.74 -14.32 -2.05
C VAL A 60 -9.10 -13.00 -1.65
N HIS A 61 -7.87 -12.81 -2.12
CA HIS A 61 -7.21 -11.50 -2.15
C HIS A 61 -6.72 -11.26 -3.58
N ARG A 62 -7.18 -10.17 -4.21
CA ARG A 62 -6.79 -9.80 -5.58
C ARG A 62 -6.62 -8.30 -5.73
N THR A 63 -5.59 -7.94 -6.48
CA THR A 63 -5.25 -6.57 -6.83
C THR A 63 -5.69 -6.24 -8.26
N PHE A 64 -6.16 -5.01 -8.46
CA PHE A 64 -6.63 -4.48 -9.74
C PHE A 64 -6.06 -3.07 -10.01
N ARG A 65 -6.16 -2.64 -11.27
CA ARG A 65 -5.65 -1.34 -11.73
C ARG A 65 -6.64 -0.19 -11.57
N SER A 66 -7.94 -0.50 -11.45
CA SER A 66 -8.99 0.52 -11.37
C SER A 66 -10.05 0.12 -10.36
N ARG A 67 -10.70 1.13 -9.77
CA ARG A 67 -11.82 0.96 -8.84
C ARG A 67 -12.96 0.17 -9.47
N GLU A 68 -13.32 0.51 -10.71
CA GLU A 68 -14.47 -0.05 -11.43
C GLU A 68 -14.26 -1.54 -11.70
N GLU A 69 -13.03 -1.93 -12.07
CA GLU A 69 -12.67 -3.33 -12.27
C GLU A 69 -12.77 -4.14 -10.97
N THR A 70 -12.27 -3.60 -9.85
CA THR A 70 -12.36 -4.23 -8.53
C THR A 70 -13.80 -4.44 -8.11
N LEU A 71 -14.64 -3.40 -8.24
CA LEU A 71 -16.07 -3.47 -7.88
C LEU A 71 -16.81 -4.48 -8.76
N LEU A 72 -16.60 -4.45 -10.07
CA LEU A 72 -17.20 -5.41 -10.99
C LEU A 72 -16.75 -6.85 -10.67
N HIS A 73 -15.49 -7.05 -10.30
CA HIS A 73 -14.98 -8.36 -9.91
C HIS A 73 -15.62 -8.83 -8.60
N ALA A 74 -15.74 -7.95 -7.61
CA ALA A 74 -16.42 -8.25 -6.36
C ALA A 74 -17.88 -8.65 -6.58
N GLU A 75 -18.62 -7.90 -7.41
CA GLU A 75 -20.00 -8.24 -7.75
C GLU A 75 -20.13 -9.58 -8.48
N ARG A 76 -19.23 -9.87 -9.43
CA ARG A 76 -19.18 -11.16 -10.13
C ARG A 76 -18.82 -12.31 -9.20
N PHE A 77 -17.93 -12.08 -8.23
CA PHE A 77 -17.56 -13.06 -7.21
C PHE A 77 -18.74 -13.35 -6.30
N ILE A 78 -19.41 -12.32 -5.76
CA ILE A 78 -20.64 -12.46 -4.97
C ILE A 78 -21.72 -13.18 -5.77
N SER A 79 -21.91 -12.81 -7.04
CA SER A 79 -22.94 -13.39 -7.92
C SER A 79 -22.73 -14.87 -8.22
N ARG A 80 -21.48 -15.39 -8.16
CA ARG A 80 -21.24 -16.84 -8.23
C ARG A 80 -21.81 -17.55 -7.01
N GLY A 81 -21.73 -16.93 -5.84
CA GLY A 81 -22.33 -17.44 -4.60
C GLY A 81 -21.57 -18.61 -3.96
N GLU A 82 -20.40 -18.97 -4.50
CA GLU A 82 -19.55 -20.06 -4.00
C GLU A 82 -18.34 -19.48 -3.26
N PHE A 83 -18.25 -19.79 -1.97
CA PHE A 83 -17.22 -19.26 -1.09
C PHE A 83 -16.46 -20.42 -0.45
N PRO A 84 -15.23 -20.74 -0.89
CA PRO A 84 -14.47 -21.84 -0.32
C PRO A 84 -14.23 -21.62 1.17
N MET A 85 -14.51 -22.65 1.98
CA MET A 85 -14.19 -22.69 3.40
C MET A 85 -13.45 -24.00 3.70
N GLN A 86 -12.28 -23.91 4.32
CA GLN A 86 -11.51 -25.04 4.80
C GLN A 86 -11.87 -25.26 6.27
N ARG A 87 -12.76 -26.22 6.55
CA ARG A 87 -12.92 -26.72 7.93
C ARG A 87 -11.67 -27.52 8.30
N GLY A 88 -10.95 -27.09 9.34
CA GLY A 88 -9.58 -27.52 9.60
C GLY A 88 -9.37 -28.91 10.26
N ALA A 89 -8.20 -29.47 9.92
CA ALA A 89 -7.29 -30.36 10.64
C ALA A 89 -7.56 -31.89 10.77
N LYS A 90 -6.51 -32.65 10.38
CA LYS A 90 -6.31 -34.12 10.37
C LYS A 90 -7.08 -34.92 9.29
N GLY A 91 -6.54 -34.90 8.08
CA GLY A 91 -6.61 -36.07 7.20
C GLY A 91 -7.82 -36.21 6.28
N MET A 92 -8.75 -35.25 6.24
CA MET A 92 -9.78 -35.23 5.20
C MET A 92 -9.59 -34.04 4.27
N ALA A 93 -9.15 -34.34 3.05
CA ALA A 93 -9.04 -33.39 1.95
C ALA A 93 -10.44 -33.03 1.44
N GLY A 94 -10.84 -31.77 1.61
CA GLY A 94 -12.05 -31.26 0.98
C GLY A 94 -12.43 -29.87 1.50
N ALA A 95 -11.93 -28.82 0.85
CA ALA A 95 -12.51 -27.49 0.99
C ALA A 95 -13.89 -27.52 0.31
N ALA A 96 -14.96 -27.75 1.07
CA ALA A 96 -16.31 -27.68 0.52
C ALA A 96 -16.74 -26.21 0.42
N PRO A 97 -17.12 -25.70 -0.76
CA PRO A 97 -17.57 -24.32 -0.89
C PRO A 97 -18.90 -24.13 -0.17
N VAL A 98 -19.00 -23.08 0.66
CA VAL A 98 -20.28 -22.62 1.18
C VAL A 98 -20.98 -21.91 0.05
N THR A 99 -22.08 -22.52 -0.42
CA THR A 99 -22.90 -21.94 -1.48
C THR A 99 -24.06 -21.17 -0.87
N LEU A 100 -24.13 -19.86 -1.14
CA LEU A 100 -25.25 -19.03 -0.70
C LEU A 100 -26.48 -19.27 -1.58
N LEU A 101 -27.64 -19.45 -0.94
CA LEU A 101 -28.93 -19.42 -1.63
C LEU A 101 -29.12 -18.09 -2.36
N ARG A 102 -29.87 -18.12 -3.47
CA ARG A 102 -30.09 -16.95 -4.33
C ARG A 102 -30.54 -15.70 -3.57
N ASN A 103 -31.53 -15.83 -2.69
CA ASN A 103 -32.03 -14.71 -1.89
C ASN A 103 -30.95 -14.11 -0.95
N ARG A 104 -30.11 -14.95 -0.34
CA ARG A 104 -28.99 -14.52 0.50
C ARG A 104 -27.92 -13.82 -0.33
N ARG A 105 -27.64 -14.34 -1.52
CA ARG A 105 -26.70 -13.74 -2.47
C ARG A 105 -27.16 -12.36 -2.94
N ASP A 106 -28.44 -12.23 -3.28
CA ASP A 106 -29.02 -10.96 -3.72
C ASP A 106 -29.00 -9.92 -2.57
N ALA A 107 -29.24 -10.38 -1.33
CA ALA A 107 -29.10 -9.55 -0.13
C ALA A 107 -27.65 -9.10 0.13
N LEU A 108 -26.67 -10.00 0.01
CA LEU A 108 -25.25 -9.67 0.12
C LEU A 108 -24.84 -8.66 -0.97
N LEU A 109 -25.27 -8.87 -2.21
CA LEU A 109 -24.96 -7.95 -3.31
C LEU A 109 -25.56 -6.56 -3.09
N THR A 110 -26.78 -6.50 -2.57
CA THR A 110 -27.46 -5.24 -2.22
C THR A 110 -26.71 -4.52 -1.09
N ALA A 111 -26.38 -5.25 -0.02
CA ALA A 111 -25.61 -4.71 1.09
C ALA A 111 -24.22 -4.23 0.64
N PHE A 112 -23.54 -4.98 -0.22
CA PHE A 112 -22.27 -4.55 -0.81
C PHE A 112 -22.40 -3.28 -1.64
N ARG A 113 -23.46 -3.13 -2.44
CA ARG A 113 -23.67 -1.92 -3.25
C ARG A 113 -23.99 -0.68 -2.41
N GLN A 114 -24.64 -0.87 -1.27
CA GLN A 114 -25.00 0.18 -0.32
C GLN A 114 -23.87 0.49 0.68
N ALA A 115 -22.92 -0.43 0.86
CA ALA A 115 -21.76 -0.18 1.70
C ALA A 115 -20.93 0.96 1.10
N GLU A 116 -20.65 1.96 1.93
CA GLU A 116 -19.71 3.04 1.65
C GLU A 116 -18.62 2.99 2.73
N GLY A 117 -17.36 3.05 2.29
CA GLY A 117 -16.23 3.23 3.19
C GLY A 117 -15.96 4.70 3.48
N ASP A 118 -14.75 4.97 4.00
CA ASP A 118 -14.26 6.33 4.28
C ASP A 118 -14.03 7.17 3.01
N GLY A 119 -14.11 6.55 1.81
CA GLY A 119 -13.94 7.21 0.51
C GLY A 119 -12.49 7.57 0.19
N VAL A 120 -11.54 7.16 1.03
CA VAL A 120 -10.11 7.44 0.91
C VAL A 120 -9.34 6.14 0.74
N THR A 121 -9.36 5.29 1.77
CA THR A 121 -8.62 4.01 1.77
C THR A 121 -9.57 2.83 1.72
N LEU A 122 -10.77 3.01 2.26
CA LEU A 122 -11.84 2.06 2.24
C LEU A 122 -12.89 2.55 1.24
N ILE A 123 -13.06 1.80 0.16
CA ILE A 123 -14.07 2.11 -0.84
C ILE A 123 -15.40 1.50 -0.42
N ARG A 124 -15.39 0.22 -0.02
CA ARG A 124 -16.56 -0.51 0.47
C ARG A 124 -16.15 -1.59 1.46
N GLU A 125 -16.97 -1.81 2.47
CA GLU A 125 -16.86 -2.97 3.35
C GLU A 125 -18.25 -3.45 3.72
N VAL A 126 -18.50 -4.74 3.55
CA VAL A 126 -19.70 -5.40 4.05
C VAL A 126 -19.30 -6.63 4.84
N GLN A 127 -19.90 -6.79 6.01
CA GLN A 127 -19.83 -8.00 6.80
C GLN A 127 -21.21 -8.64 6.79
N PHE A 128 -21.31 -9.85 6.22
CA PHE A 128 -22.58 -10.52 5.98
C PHE A 128 -22.71 -11.78 6.84
N PRO A 129 -23.52 -11.77 7.91
CA PRO A 129 -23.64 -12.90 8.83
C PRO A 129 -24.30 -14.13 8.20
N ILE A 130 -23.67 -15.28 8.42
CA ILE A 130 -24.09 -16.62 7.98
C ILE A 130 -23.91 -17.59 9.18
N GLY A 131 -24.86 -17.53 10.12
CA GLY A 131 -24.82 -18.35 11.34
C GLY A 131 -23.71 -17.90 12.30
N GLU A 132 -22.79 -18.82 12.61
CA GLU A 132 -21.62 -18.56 13.46
C GLU A 132 -20.44 -17.91 12.71
N TYR A 133 -20.56 -17.78 11.39
CA TYR A 133 -19.57 -17.13 10.54
C TYR A 133 -20.17 -15.87 9.90
N ALA A 134 -19.31 -15.02 9.35
CA ALA A 134 -19.70 -13.94 8.46
C ALA A 134 -18.76 -13.91 7.27
N LEU A 135 -19.27 -13.47 6.12
CA LEU A 135 -18.43 -13.15 4.97
C LEU A 135 -18.09 -11.66 5.00
N SER A 136 -16.81 -11.32 5.11
CA SER A 136 -16.31 -9.98 4.89
C SER A 136 -15.99 -9.81 3.42
N VAL A 137 -16.50 -8.74 2.79
CA VAL A 137 -16.08 -8.31 1.45
C VAL A 137 -15.64 -6.87 1.56
N LYS A 138 -14.34 -6.64 1.34
CA LYS A 138 -13.70 -5.35 1.52
C LYS A 138 -12.98 -4.93 0.25
N VAL A 139 -13.19 -3.69 -0.17
CA VAL A 139 -12.51 -3.07 -1.31
C VAL A 139 -11.76 -1.85 -0.81
N THR A 140 -10.44 -1.86 -1.01
CA THR A 140 -9.55 -0.78 -0.56
C THR A 140 -8.85 -0.10 -1.71
N CYS A 141 -8.43 1.14 -1.49
CA CYS A 141 -7.56 1.92 -2.35
C CYS A 141 -6.31 2.30 -1.56
N GLU A 142 -5.14 1.89 -2.04
CA GLU A 142 -3.86 2.28 -1.48
C GLU A 142 -3.07 3.08 -2.51
N ARG A 143 -2.60 4.25 -2.11
CA ARG A 143 -1.77 5.10 -2.98
C ARG A 143 -0.31 4.75 -2.80
N ILE A 144 0.30 4.20 -3.84
CA ILE A 144 1.67 3.65 -3.80
C ILE A 144 2.60 4.55 -4.60
N ALA A 145 3.76 4.87 -4.02
CA ALA A 145 4.79 5.60 -4.73
C ALA A 145 5.49 4.71 -5.77
N GLY A 146 5.81 5.27 -6.93
CA GLY A 146 6.66 4.61 -7.93
C GLY A 146 8.13 4.64 -7.52
N GLU A 147 8.94 3.80 -8.17
CA GLU A 147 10.40 3.83 -8.00
C GLU A 147 10.98 5.15 -8.53
N VAL A 148 11.89 5.72 -7.75
CA VAL A 148 12.60 6.96 -8.04
C VAL A 148 14.09 6.69 -8.02
N ARG A 149 14.79 7.16 -9.07
CA ARG A 149 16.25 7.19 -9.13
C ARG A 149 16.72 8.64 -9.17
N ALA A 150 17.58 9.00 -8.21
CA ALA A 150 18.11 10.35 -8.05
C ALA A 150 19.54 10.30 -7.51
N THR A 151 20.22 11.44 -7.48
CA THR A 151 21.49 11.58 -6.75
C THR A 151 21.22 11.93 -5.29
N PHE A 152 22.16 11.61 -4.39
CA PHE A 152 22.01 11.84 -2.95
C PHE A 152 21.70 13.31 -2.63
N GLY A 153 22.39 14.24 -3.29
CA GLY A 153 22.18 15.69 -3.12
C GLY A 153 20.86 16.22 -3.69
N SER A 154 20.16 15.44 -4.52
CA SER A 154 18.90 15.87 -5.13
C SER A 154 17.78 16.02 -4.11
N ALA A 155 16.90 17.00 -4.30
CA ALA A 155 15.64 17.12 -3.57
C ALA A 155 14.68 15.95 -3.87
N ALA A 156 14.84 15.29 -5.02
CA ALA A 156 14.05 14.12 -5.41
C ALA A 156 14.52 12.80 -4.76
N ASN A 157 15.61 12.84 -3.98
CA ASN A 157 16.18 11.66 -3.32
C ASN A 157 15.12 10.95 -2.46
N PRO A 158 14.78 9.67 -2.73
CA PRO A 158 13.74 8.96 -1.98
C PRO A 158 14.08 8.77 -0.49
N LEU A 159 15.35 8.83 -0.07
CA LEU A 159 15.71 8.83 1.36
C LEU A 159 15.09 9.99 2.14
N ARG A 160 14.83 11.13 1.49
CA ARG A 160 14.18 12.29 2.13
C ARG A 160 12.80 11.95 2.67
N SER A 161 12.09 11.01 2.02
CA SER A 161 10.78 10.53 2.49
C SER A 161 10.85 9.67 3.76
N LEU A 162 12.04 9.20 4.12
CA LEU A 162 12.29 8.34 5.28
C LEU A 162 12.85 9.12 6.46
N ALA A 163 13.19 10.41 6.30
CA ALA A 163 13.75 11.23 7.36
C ALA A 163 12.78 11.31 8.56
N GLY A 164 13.32 11.14 9.76
CA GLY A 164 12.57 11.11 11.02
C GLY A 164 11.82 9.80 11.29
N LYS A 165 11.87 8.81 10.39
CA LYS A 165 11.18 7.53 10.59
C LYS A 165 12.11 6.47 11.19
N PRO A 166 11.56 5.51 11.96
CA PRO A 166 12.29 4.29 12.30
C PRO A 166 12.54 3.48 11.01
N VAL A 167 13.79 3.12 10.78
CA VAL A 167 14.20 2.34 9.60
C VAL A 167 15.17 1.23 9.99
N LYS A 168 15.11 0.15 9.20
CA LYS A 168 16.09 -0.93 9.18
C LYS A 168 17.10 -0.64 8.07
N LEU A 169 18.37 -0.67 8.40
CA LEU A 169 19.49 -0.60 7.46
C LEU A 169 20.01 -2.01 7.21
N THR A 170 20.16 -2.35 5.94
CA THR A 170 20.90 -3.54 5.48
C THR A 170 22.06 -3.09 4.58
N ARG A 171 23.29 -3.44 4.94
CA ARG A 171 24.50 -3.18 4.14
C ARG A 171 24.84 -4.40 3.27
N LEU A 172 25.05 -4.24 1.97
CA LEU A 172 25.29 -5.35 1.03
C LEU A 172 26.22 -4.95 -0.15
N ILE A 173 26.76 -5.91 -0.90
CA ILE A 173 27.68 -5.64 -2.04
C ILE A 173 27.02 -5.84 -3.41
N GLU A 174 25.96 -6.64 -3.52
CA GLU A 174 25.29 -6.88 -4.82
C GLU A 174 23.92 -7.53 -4.68
N HIS A 175 23.83 -8.66 -3.95
CA HIS A 175 22.59 -9.41 -3.77
C HIS A 175 22.01 -9.19 -2.37
N PRO A 176 20.68 -9.24 -2.17
CA PRO A 176 20.06 -9.21 -0.83
C PRO A 176 20.54 -10.29 0.15
N TYR A 177 21.30 -11.29 -0.31
CA TYR A 177 21.88 -12.33 0.55
C TYR A 177 23.34 -12.06 0.93
N ASP A 178 24.02 -11.12 0.27
CA ASP A 178 25.40 -10.71 0.61
C ASP A 178 25.40 -9.65 1.71
N VAL A 179 24.73 -9.96 2.81
CA VAL A 179 24.52 -9.04 3.93
C VAL A 179 25.80 -8.92 4.74
N LEU A 180 26.35 -7.70 4.78
CA LEU A 180 27.53 -7.36 5.57
C LEU A 180 27.19 -6.90 6.99
N GLY A 181 25.95 -6.47 7.21
CA GLY A 181 25.51 -5.95 8.50
C GLY A 181 24.07 -5.45 8.45
N ARG A 182 23.47 -5.36 9.64
CA ARG A 182 22.14 -4.79 9.85
C ARG A 182 22.17 -3.83 11.04
N ALA A 183 21.38 -2.77 10.95
CA ALA A 183 21.15 -1.83 12.03
C ALA A 183 19.70 -1.35 11.99
N GLU A 184 19.20 -0.78 13.08
CA GLU A 184 17.86 -0.21 13.16
C GLU A 184 17.90 1.05 14.01
N GLY A 185 17.09 2.05 13.66
CA GLY A 185 17.02 3.30 14.40
C GLY A 185 16.22 4.36 13.66
N THR A 186 16.11 5.55 14.25
CA THR A 186 15.50 6.70 13.58
C THR A 186 16.47 7.29 12.56
N LEU A 187 16.00 7.50 11.34
CA LEU A 187 16.80 8.04 10.25
C LEU A 187 16.90 9.56 10.34
N GLU A 188 18.10 10.08 10.50
CA GLU A 188 18.40 11.51 10.36
C GLU A 188 19.11 11.75 9.02
N LEU A 189 18.50 12.57 8.17
CA LEU A 189 19.12 12.96 6.90
C LEU A 189 19.93 14.25 7.10
N LEU A 190 21.21 14.20 6.74
CA LEU A 190 22.14 15.33 6.77
C LEU A 190 22.46 15.77 5.35
N GLU A 191 23.11 16.92 5.20
CA GLU A 191 23.48 17.47 3.89
C GLU A 191 24.41 16.53 3.10
N ARG A 192 25.36 15.89 3.80
CA ARG A 192 26.38 15.02 3.21
C ARG A 192 26.29 13.56 3.67
N GLY A 193 25.16 13.15 4.23
CA GLY A 193 25.10 11.81 4.78
C GLY A 193 23.82 11.51 5.52
N VAL A 194 23.85 10.38 6.22
CA VAL A 194 22.73 9.85 6.96
C VAL A 194 23.25 9.41 8.32
N ARG A 195 22.52 9.75 9.39
CA ARG A 195 22.74 9.20 10.72
C ARG A 195 21.61 8.24 11.06
N LEU A 196 21.97 7.09 11.61
CA LEU A 196 21.04 6.08 12.11
C LEU A 196 21.42 5.74 13.55
N GLY A 197 20.66 6.24 14.51
CA GLY A 197 21.05 6.19 15.91
C GLY A 197 22.41 6.89 16.12
N GLY A 198 23.43 6.13 16.57
CA GLY A 198 24.79 6.65 16.75
C GLY A 198 25.72 6.52 15.53
N GLU A 199 25.31 5.81 14.47
CA GLU A 199 26.15 5.56 13.30
C GLU A 199 25.98 6.65 12.24
N LEU A 200 27.11 7.17 11.72
CA LEU A 200 27.14 8.18 10.66
C LEU A 200 27.68 7.56 9.36
N HIS A 201 26.93 7.74 8.27
CA HIS A 201 27.32 7.36 6.93
C HIS A 201 27.46 8.60 6.05
N ASP A 202 28.67 8.87 5.56
CA ASP A 202 28.95 9.96 4.61
C ASP A 202 28.73 9.49 3.18
N PHE A 203 27.97 10.27 2.41
CA PHE A 203 27.69 10.01 1.01
C PHE A 203 27.98 11.25 0.18
N ALA A 204 28.81 11.08 -0.85
CA ALA A 204 29.02 12.15 -1.82
C ALA A 204 27.70 12.49 -2.54
N GLY A 205 27.45 13.78 -2.77
CA GLY A 205 26.17 14.24 -3.34
C GLY A 205 25.81 13.62 -4.70
N GLY A 206 26.79 13.19 -5.49
CA GLY A 206 26.59 12.51 -6.78
C GLY A 206 26.28 11.01 -6.70
N VAL A 207 26.32 10.41 -5.50
CA VAL A 207 26.02 8.98 -5.31
C VAL A 207 24.57 8.69 -5.73
N THR A 208 24.37 7.59 -6.45
CA THR A 208 23.02 7.19 -6.88
C THR A 208 22.22 6.67 -5.69
N VAL A 209 20.99 7.14 -5.58
CA VAL A 209 19.97 6.64 -4.67
C VAL A 209 18.77 6.17 -5.48
N THR A 210 18.35 4.93 -5.24
CA THR A 210 17.17 4.33 -5.88
C THR A 210 16.22 3.82 -4.81
N GLY A 211 14.92 4.00 -4.97
CA GLY A 211 13.96 3.46 -4.02
C GLY A 211 12.53 3.88 -4.26
N VAL A 212 11.63 3.42 -3.39
CA VAL A 212 10.22 3.77 -3.38
C VAL A 212 9.95 4.71 -2.20
N PRO A 213 9.53 5.97 -2.45
CA PRO A 213 9.22 6.91 -1.38
C PRO A 213 8.29 6.34 -0.32
N TYR A 214 8.56 6.68 0.94
CA TYR A 214 7.87 6.22 2.14
C TYR A 214 7.95 4.72 2.44
N GLN A 215 8.69 3.94 1.64
CA GLN A 215 8.89 2.51 1.87
C GLN A 215 10.37 2.17 2.07
N HIS A 216 11.21 2.44 1.08
CA HIS A 216 12.63 2.10 1.14
C HIS A 216 13.47 2.94 0.18
N ALA A 217 14.77 3.03 0.46
CA ALA A 217 15.75 3.65 -0.42
C ALA A 217 17.12 2.99 -0.28
N THR A 218 17.84 2.88 -1.39
CA THR A 218 19.15 2.23 -1.47
C THR A 218 20.18 3.19 -2.03
N VAL A 219 21.25 3.43 -1.26
CA VAL A 219 22.40 4.24 -1.68
C VAL A 219 23.49 3.34 -2.23
N ALA A 220 23.95 3.59 -3.45
CA ALA A 220 24.94 2.79 -4.15
C ALA A 220 26.32 3.48 -4.17
N VAL A 221 27.18 3.19 -3.19
CA VAL A 221 28.49 3.83 -3.03
C VAL A 221 29.56 3.10 -3.87
N PRO A 222 30.15 3.75 -4.89
CA PRO A 222 31.20 3.13 -5.70
C PRO A 222 32.47 2.90 -4.87
N ARG A 223 33.15 1.76 -5.09
CA ARG A 223 34.38 1.38 -4.38
C ARG A 223 35.65 1.44 -5.26
N GLY A 224 35.53 1.97 -6.48
CA GLY A 224 36.58 2.00 -7.50
C GLY A 224 36.19 1.25 -8.78
N LEU A 225 36.95 1.45 -9.85
CA LEU A 225 36.61 1.05 -11.24
C LEU A 225 36.31 -0.45 -11.44
N MET A 226 36.80 -1.33 -10.57
CA MET A 226 36.57 -2.78 -10.64
C MET A 226 35.95 -3.38 -9.37
N LYS A 227 35.59 -2.55 -8.39
CA LYS A 227 34.99 -3.04 -7.14
C LYS A 227 33.49 -2.82 -7.19
N LYS A 228 32.74 -3.89 -6.90
CA LYS A 228 31.28 -3.82 -6.75
C LYS A 228 30.88 -2.74 -5.75
N PRO A 229 29.81 -1.97 -6.01
CA PRO A 229 29.40 -0.89 -5.13
C PRO A 229 28.97 -1.43 -3.77
N LEU A 230 29.17 -0.63 -2.72
CA LEU A 230 28.59 -0.89 -1.41
C LEU A 230 27.19 -0.30 -1.38
N MET A 231 26.20 -1.13 -1.07
CA MET A 231 24.80 -0.77 -1.06
C MET A 231 24.32 -0.62 0.37
N TYR A 232 23.65 0.49 0.66
CA TYR A 232 23.01 0.78 1.94
C TYR A 232 21.52 0.89 1.72
N ARG A 233 20.77 -0.16 2.05
CA ARG A 233 19.31 -0.23 1.90
C ARG A 233 18.64 0.14 3.22
N TYR A 234 17.88 1.23 3.21
CA TYR A 234 17.07 1.71 4.31
C TYR A 234 15.61 1.38 4.03
N GLU A 235 14.93 0.74 4.97
CA GLU A 235 13.52 0.32 4.85
C GLU A 235 12.76 0.80 6.07
N VAL A 236 11.56 1.34 5.90
CA VAL A 236 10.71 1.71 7.04
C VAL A 236 10.51 0.47 7.92
N ALA A 237 10.78 0.61 9.22
CA ALA A 237 10.42 -0.43 10.17
C ALA A 237 8.90 -0.45 10.30
N ASP A 238 8.29 -1.64 10.17
CA ASP A 238 6.87 -1.80 10.45
C ASP A 238 6.56 -1.23 11.84
N ALA A 239 5.45 -0.50 11.96
CA ALA A 239 4.96 -0.08 13.28
C ALA A 239 4.82 -1.34 14.15
N PRO A 240 5.24 -1.31 15.43
CA PRO A 240 4.98 -2.44 16.32
C PRO A 240 3.46 -2.71 16.29
N ALA A 241 3.11 -3.95 15.93
CA ALA A 241 1.75 -4.45 15.94
C ALA A 241 1.16 -4.45 17.36
#